data_AF-A0A957FJQ7-F1
#
_entry.id   AF-A0A957FJQ7-F1
#
_cell.length_a   1.000
_cell.length_b   1.000
_cell.length_c   1.000
_cell.angle_alpha   90.00
_cell.angle_beta   90.00
_cell.angle_gamma   90.00
#
_symmetry.space_group_name_H-M   'P 1'
#
loop_
_entity.id
_entity.type
_entity.pdbx_description
1 polymer ?
#
loop_
_entity_poly.entity_id
_entity_poly.type
_entity_poly.pdbx_seq_one_letter_code
_entity_poly.pdbx_strand_id
1 'polypeptide(L)'
;EVAGGSIRIHERPLQRKIMELIGFSWEEAEDQFGHMLEAFEYGAPPHGGIAPGIDRIVALMAGEPNIREVMAFPKTAQATDLMSETPSHVAQKQLDELQLAVKAPATKSE
;
A
#
# COMPACT_ATOMS: atom_id res chain seq x y z
N GLU A 1 9.61 -14.99 3.26
CA GLU A 1 9.83 -13.87 4.21
C GLU A 1 8.63 -13.78 5.15
N VAL A 2 8.84 -13.53 6.45
CA VAL A 2 7.77 -13.47 7.47
C VAL A 2 7.70 -12.12 8.18
N ALA A 3 8.77 -11.32 8.10
CA ALA A 3 8.86 -9.96 8.61
C ALA A 3 10.02 -9.24 7.92
N GLY A 4 9.94 -7.92 7.82
CA GLY A 4 10.99 -7.08 7.26
C GLY A 4 10.98 -5.68 7.88
N GLY A 5 12.13 -5.02 7.90
CA GLY A 5 12.29 -3.72 8.58
C GLY A 5 13.62 -3.05 8.28
N SER A 6 13.71 -1.76 8.60
CA SER A 6 14.98 -1.02 8.49
C SER A 6 15.02 0.15 9.47
N ILE A 7 16.24 0.65 9.68
CA ILE A 7 16.45 2.01 10.18
C ILE A 7 16.07 2.99 9.06
N ARG A 8 15.49 4.11 9.43
CA ARG A 8 15.00 5.13 8.50
C ARG A 8 15.93 6.32 8.48
N ILE A 9 15.97 6.97 7.32
CA ILE A 9 16.62 8.28 7.18
C ILE A 9 15.72 9.30 7.89
N HIS A 10 16.32 10.11 8.74
CA HIS A 10 15.65 11.17 9.49
C HIS A 10 16.24 12.56 9.16
N GLU A 11 17.25 12.61 8.29
CA GLU A 11 17.91 13.83 7.86
C GLU A 11 17.45 14.22 6.44
N ARG A 12 16.84 15.40 6.30
CA ARG A 12 16.34 15.89 4.99
C ARG A 12 17.42 15.94 3.89
N PRO A 13 18.66 16.42 4.13
CA PRO A 13 19.67 16.46 3.08
C PRO A 13 20.04 15.07 2.55
N LEU A 14 20.11 14.07 3.45
CA LEU A 14 20.39 12.70 3.06
C LEU A 14 19.21 12.11 2.29
N GLN A 15 17.97 12.32 2.76
CA GLN A 15 16.76 11.83 2.07
C GLN A 15 16.64 12.42 0.66
N ARG A 16 16.93 13.72 0.50
CA ARG A 16 16.96 14.39 -0.80
C ARG A 16 17.96 13.75 -1.75
N LYS A 17 19.20 13.52 -1.30
CA LYS A 17 20.23 12.84 -2.10
C LYS A 17 19.78 11.46 -2.56
N ILE A 18 19.13 10.69 -1.69
CA ILE A 18 18.60 9.36 -2.05
C ILE A 18 17.49 9.48 -3.09
N MET A 19 16.56 10.42 -2.95
CA MET A 19 15.49 10.67 -3.92
C MET A 19 16.03 11.01 -5.32
N GLU A 20 17.03 11.89 -5.39
CA GLU A 20 17.71 12.22 -6.65
C GLU A 20 18.39 10.98 -7.27
N LEU A 21 19.02 10.13 -6.46
CA LEU A 21 19.69 8.91 -6.94
C LEU A 21 18.71 7.84 -7.47
N ILE A 22 17.50 7.76 -6.91
CA ILE A 22 16.47 6.82 -7.38
C ILE A 22 15.60 7.41 -8.51
N GLY A 23 15.91 8.62 -8.97
CA GLY A 23 15.35 9.22 -10.19
C GLY A 23 14.21 10.21 -9.99
N PHE A 24 13.94 10.66 -8.76
CA PHE A 24 12.97 11.75 -8.54
C PHE A 24 13.61 13.10 -8.85
N SER A 25 12.87 13.97 -9.54
CA SER A 25 13.13 15.40 -9.47
C SER A 25 12.74 15.93 -8.09
N TRP A 26 13.32 17.07 -7.70
CA TRP A 26 12.99 17.66 -6.40
C TRP A 26 11.52 18.11 -6.31
N GLU A 27 10.95 18.58 -7.42
CA GLU A 27 9.55 18.97 -7.50
C GLU A 27 8.60 17.79 -7.27
N GLU A 28 8.84 16.64 -7.93
CA GLU A 28 8.05 15.42 -7.72
C GLU A 28 8.16 14.89 -6.30
N ALA A 29 9.35 15.00 -5.69
CA ALA A 29 9.57 14.58 -4.32
C ALA A 29 8.83 15.48 -3.32
N GLU A 30 8.80 16.80 -3.52
CA GLU A 30 8.03 17.72 -2.68
C GLU A 30 6.51 17.55 -2.87
N ASP A 31 6.04 17.34 -4.09
CA ASP A 31 4.61 17.13 -4.36
C ASP A 31 4.08 15.86 -3.67
N GLN A 32 4.83 14.75 -3.76
CA GLN A 32 4.41 13.47 -3.18
C GLN A 32 4.74 13.31 -1.69
N PHE A 33 5.88 13.87 -1.24
CA PHE A 33 6.44 13.60 0.09
C PHE A 33 6.76 14.87 0.91
N GLY A 34 6.35 16.06 0.46
CA GLY A 34 6.71 17.34 1.07
C GLY A 34 6.42 17.44 2.57
N HIS A 35 5.24 16.99 2.99
CA HIS A 35 4.85 16.95 4.41
C HIS A 35 5.82 16.13 5.27
N MET A 36 6.31 14.99 4.77
CA MET A 36 7.29 14.15 5.47
C MET A 36 8.67 14.80 5.47
N LEU A 37 9.09 15.37 4.35
CA LEU A 37 10.37 16.06 4.23
C LEU A 37 10.46 17.29 5.15
N GLU A 38 9.35 18.01 5.31
CA GLU A 38 9.22 19.13 6.24
C GLU A 38 9.32 18.65 7.69
N ALA A 39 8.69 17.52 8.04
CA ALA A 39 8.77 16.95 9.38
C ALA A 39 10.21 16.69 9.84
N PHE A 40 11.12 16.35 8.93
CA PHE A 40 12.55 16.14 9.27
C PHE A 40 13.25 17.44 9.70
N GLU A 41 12.78 18.61 9.26
CA GLU A 41 13.37 19.91 9.65
C GLU A 41 13.06 20.29 11.10
N TYR A 42 11.97 19.76 11.65
CA TYR A 42 11.60 19.95 13.05
C TYR A 42 12.30 18.99 14.02
N GLY A 43 13.28 18.22 13.54
CA GLY A 43 14.13 17.36 14.39
C GLY A 43 13.58 15.95 14.59
N ALA A 44 13.26 15.25 13.50
CA ALA A 44 12.92 13.83 13.58
C ALA A 44 14.09 13.02 14.15
N PRO A 45 13.91 12.18 15.20
CA PRO A 45 15.00 11.43 15.80
C PRO A 45 15.43 10.25 14.91
N PRO A 46 16.62 9.67 15.13
CA PRO A 46 16.98 8.36 14.58
C PRO A 46 15.90 7.33 14.96
N HIS A 47 15.27 6.73 13.95
CA HIS A 47 14.15 5.81 14.15
C HIS A 47 14.24 4.62 13.20
N GLY A 48 13.54 3.55 13.57
CA GLY A 48 13.50 2.31 12.82
C GLY A 48 12.29 1.48 13.23
N GLY A 49 11.95 0.50 12.41
CA GLY A 49 10.82 -0.37 12.69
C GLY A 49 10.85 -1.65 11.86
N ILE A 50 9.91 -2.53 12.17
CA ILE A 50 9.74 -3.84 11.53
C ILE A 50 8.25 -4.11 11.36
N ALA A 51 7.87 -4.76 10.26
CA ALA A 51 6.50 -5.18 9.98
C ALA A 51 6.46 -6.70 9.78
N PRO A 52 5.82 -7.46 10.69
CA PRO A 52 5.57 -8.88 10.50
C PRO A 52 4.34 -9.14 9.61
N GLY A 53 4.45 -10.10 8.71
CA GLY A 53 3.31 -10.63 7.96
C GLY A 53 2.52 -11.61 8.81
N ILE A 54 1.56 -11.11 9.59
CA ILE A 54 0.83 -11.88 10.61
C ILE A 54 0.19 -13.13 10.00
N ASP A 55 -0.53 -13.03 8.88
CA ASP A 55 -1.20 -14.18 8.27
C ASP A 55 -0.21 -15.29 7.88
N ARG A 56 0.97 -14.89 7.39
CA ARG A 56 2.03 -15.84 7.05
C ARG A 56 2.60 -16.51 8.29
N ILE A 57 2.82 -15.76 9.37
CA ILE A 57 3.32 -16.30 10.63
C ILE A 57 2.33 -17.34 11.18
N VAL A 58 1.04 -16.98 11.25
CA VAL A 58 0.00 -17.88 11.77
C VAL A 58 -0.15 -19.13 10.90
N ALA A 59 -0.16 -19.00 9.57
CA ALA A 59 -0.22 -20.15 8.67
C ALA A 59 0.96 -21.11 8.88
N LEU A 60 2.18 -20.59 9.02
CA LEU A 60 3.36 -21.41 9.29
C LEU A 60 3.30 -22.09 10.66
N MET A 61 2.82 -21.39 11.70
CA MET A 61 2.65 -21.96 13.04
C MET A 61 1.58 -23.06 13.09
N ALA A 62 0.52 -22.91 12.29
CA ALA A 62 -0.56 -23.90 12.17
C ALA A 62 -0.21 -25.05 11.21
N GLY A 63 0.90 -24.96 10.46
CA GLY A 63 1.27 -25.96 9.45
C GLY A 63 0.42 -25.89 8.18
N GLU A 64 -0.23 -24.75 7.93
CA GLU A 64 -1.16 -24.58 6.82
C GLU A 64 -0.44 -24.23 5.51
N PRO A 65 -0.85 -24.80 4.37
CA PRO A 65 -0.21 -24.59 3.08
C PRO A 65 -0.54 -23.22 2.47
N ASN A 66 -1.58 -22.55 2.96
CA ASN A 66 -2.07 -21.29 2.45
C ASN A 66 -2.51 -20.35 3.58
N ILE A 67 -2.28 -19.05 3.41
CA ILE A 67 -2.73 -18.03 4.38
C ILE A 67 -4.26 -17.93 4.47
N ARG A 68 -4.99 -18.43 3.46
CA ARG A 68 -6.46 -18.46 3.48
C ARG A 68 -7.01 -19.34 4.59
N GLU A 69 -6.28 -20.38 4.99
CA GLU A 69 -6.69 -21.31 6.06
C GLU A 69 -6.68 -20.66 7.46
N VAL A 70 -6.02 -19.50 7.59
CA VAL A 70 -5.93 -18.73 8.85
C VAL A 70 -6.67 -17.39 8.77
N MET A 71 -7.47 -17.18 7.73
CA MET A 71 -8.32 -16.01 7.55
C MET A 71 -9.79 -16.44 7.67
N ALA A 72 -10.60 -15.68 8.42
CA ALA A 72 -12.01 -16.02 8.59
C ALA A 72 -12.82 -15.94 7.28
N PHE A 73 -12.54 -14.95 6.43
CA PHE A 73 -13.26 -14.70 5.17
C PHE A 73 -12.29 -14.35 4.02
N PRO A 74 -11.48 -15.32 3.56
CA PRO A 74 -10.47 -15.07 2.53
C PRO A 74 -11.11 -14.70 1.19
N LYS A 75 -10.31 -14.10 0.31
CA LYS A 75 -10.70 -13.79 -1.08
C LYS A 75 -10.02 -14.75 -2.05
N THR A 76 -10.62 -14.93 -3.23
CA THR A 76 -10.05 -15.72 -4.33
C THR A 76 -8.77 -15.06 -4.88
N ALA A 77 -8.07 -15.75 -5.80
CA ALA A 77 -6.91 -15.16 -6.47
C ALA A 77 -7.29 -13.96 -7.36
N GLN A 78 -8.56 -13.87 -7.77
CA GLN A 78 -9.16 -12.79 -8.55
C GLN A 78 -9.68 -11.65 -7.67
N ALA A 79 -9.32 -11.63 -6.38
CA ALA A 79 -9.76 -10.64 -5.39
C ALA A 79 -11.30 -10.59 -5.20
N THR A 80 -12.00 -11.71 -5.40
CA THR A 80 -13.45 -11.82 -5.19
C THR A 80 -13.79 -12.55 -3.89
N ASP A 81 -14.90 -12.15 -3.27
CA ASP A 81 -15.59 -12.87 -2.20
C ASP A 81 -16.79 -13.60 -2.79
N LEU A 82 -16.75 -14.94 -2.79
CA LEU A 82 -17.84 -15.75 -3.31
C LEU A 82 -19.03 -15.84 -2.35
N MET A 83 -18.79 -15.71 -1.04
CA MET A 83 -19.85 -15.78 -0.04
C MET A 83 -20.69 -14.51 -0.07
N SER A 84 -20.04 -13.36 -0.27
CA SER A 84 -20.67 -12.03 -0.26
C SER A 84 -20.92 -11.46 -1.65
N GLU A 85 -20.66 -12.24 -2.72
CA GLU A 85 -20.77 -11.81 -4.12
C GLU A 85 -20.12 -10.43 -4.39
N THR A 86 -18.89 -10.24 -3.92
CA THR A 86 -18.17 -8.95 -3.93
C THR A 86 -16.85 -9.05 -4.71
N PRO A 87 -16.39 -8.01 -5.44
CA PRO A 87 -17.02 -6.70 -5.64
C PRO A 87 -18.32 -6.78 -6.45
N SER A 88 -19.22 -5.83 -6.20
CA SER A 88 -20.53 -5.72 -6.85
C SER A 88 -20.74 -4.32 -7.42
N HIS A 89 -21.78 -4.16 -8.24
CA HIS A 89 -22.16 -2.86 -8.79
C HIS A 89 -22.85 -1.98 -7.74
N VAL A 90 -22.62 -0.67 -7.83
CA VAL A 90 -23.29 0.36 -6.99
C VAL A 90 -24.38 1.09 -7.78
N ALA A 91 -25.33 1.69 -7.07
CA ALA A 91 -26.39 2.47 -7.72
C ALA A 91 -25.84 3.77 -8.32
N GLN A 92 -26.39 4.21 -9.45
CA GLN A 92 -25.96 5.45 -10.12
C GLN A 92 -26.02 6.66 -9.18
N LYS A 93 -27.06 6.76 -8.34
CA LYS A 93 -27.20 7.84 -7.35
C LYS A 93 -25.98 7.96 -6.42
N GLN A 94 -25.39 6.83 -5.99
CA GLN A 94 -24.20 6.84 -5.12
C GLN A 94 -22.97 7.33 -5.86
N LEU A 95 -22.86 7.03 -7.16
CA LEU A 95 -21.78 7.56 -8.00
C LEU A 95 -21.95 9.07 -8.19
N ASP A 96 -23.17 9.54 -8.44
CA ASP A 96 -23.47 10.96 -8.62
C ASP A 96 -23.18 11.76 -7.34
N GLU A 97 -23.54 11.22 -6.17
CA GLU A 97 -23.22 11.80 -4.85
C GLU A 97 -21.70 11.96 -4.63
N LEU A 98 -20.90 11.02 -5.15
CA LEU A 98 -19.44 11.06 -5.08
C LEU A 98 -18.79 11.80 -6.27
N GLN A 99 -19.60 12.33 -7.20
CA GLN A 99 -19.14 12.96 -8.45
C GLN A 99 -18.25 12.04 -9.30
N LEU A 100 -18.57 10.73 -9.32
CA LEU A 100 -17.85 9.71 -10.05
C LEU A 100 -18.64 9.21 -11.26
N ALA A 101 -17.92 8.76 -12.29
CA ALA A 101 -18.49 8.06 -13.43
C ALA A 101 -17.64 6.83 -13.76
N VAL A 102 -18.28 5.68 -13.96
CA VAL A 102 -17.59 4.46 -14.38
C VAL A 102 -17.22 4.57 -15.85
N LYS A 103 -15.94 4.53 -16.16
CA LYS A 103 -15.44 4.42 -17.54
C LYS A 103 -15.09 2.96 -17.81
N ALA A 104 -15.55 2.43 -18.94
CA ALA A 104 -15.06 1.14 -19.42
C ALA A 104 -13.53 1.23 -19.60
N PRO A 105 -12.77 0.20 -19.20
CA PRO A 105 -11.33 0.20 -19.46
C PRO A 105 -11.09 0.34 -20.96
N ALA A 106 -10.08 1.10 -21.34
CA ALA A 106 -9.71 1.25 -22.74
C ALA A 106 -9.47 -0.14 -23.34
N THR A 107 -10.25 -0.52 -24.35
CA THR A 107 -9.95 -1.69 -25.17
C THR A 107 -8.56 -1.48 -25.73
N LYS A 108 -7.59 -2.33 -25.34
CA LYS A 108 -6.29 -2.37 -26.02
C LYS A 108 -6.60 -2.64 -27.50
N SER A 109 -6.34 -1.65 -28.36
CA SER A 109 -6.27 -1.89 -29.79
C SER A 109 -5.17 -2.91 -30.02
N GLU A 110 -5.53 -4.07 -30.57
CA GLU A 110 -4.57 -5.03 -31.14
C GLU A 110 -3.73 -4.39 -32.24
#